data_AF-F7X243-F1
#
_entry.id   AF-F7X243-F1
#
_cell.length_a   1.000
_cell.length_b   1.000
_cell.length_c   1.000
_cell.angle_alpha   90.00
_cell.angle_beta   90.00
_cell.angle_gamma   90.00
#
_symmetry.space_group_name_H-M   'P 1'
#
loop_
_entity.id
_entity.type
_entity.pdbx_description
1 polymer ?
#
loop_
_entity_poly.entity_id
_entity_poly.type
_entity_poly.pdbx_seq_one_letter_code
_entity_poly.pdbx_strand_id
1 'polypeptide(L)'
;MLHMNAEEKGQTAMKAKSPTGPVYFKEWRIHAGYSQEELALILNVNAATVSRIETQKRDFVGSYLFRFAKACNCPSPGDPVGRPPSQISIDALFRGNAEDRRRAEEILTAAIRSSLWSSDESSLWKNDGKGGEDGNDKPS
;
A
#
# COMPACT_ATOMS: atom_id res chain seq x y z
N MET A 1 21.84 2.78 -60.84
CA MET A 1 22.67 2.90 -59.62
C MET A 1 21.97 3.91 -58.72
N LEU A 2 21.07 3.45 -57.85
CA LEU A 2 20.39 4.29 -56.87
C LEU A 2 20.71 3.69 -55.50
N HIS A 3 21.60 4.36 -54.79
CA HIS A 3 21.84 4.12 -53.37
C HIS A 3 20.67 4.71 -52.58
N MET A 4 20.00 3.88 -51.77
CA MET A 4 19.14 4.35 -50.69
C MET A 4 19.59 3.66 -49.41
N ASN A 5 20.33 4.41 -48.58
CA ASN A 5 20.54 4.12 -47.18
C ASN A 5 19.43 4.82 -46.39
N ALA A 6 18.79 4.11 -45.47
CA ALA A 6 18.15 4.73 -44.31
C ALA A 6 18.16 3.70 -43.17
N GLU A 7 19.07 3.94 -42.24
CA GLU A 7 19.25 3.24 -40.98
C GLU A 7 18.02 3.44 -40.09
N GLU A 8 17.30 2.36 -39.76
CA GLU A 8 16.27 2.40 -38.73
C GLU A 8 16.90 2.31 -37.34
N LYS A 9 16.69 3.38 -36.59
CA LYS A 9 17.24 3.69 -35.28
C LYS A 9 16.79 2.67 -34.24
N GLY A 10 17.76 2.12 -33.52
CA GLY A 10 17.54 1.30 -32.33
C GLY A 10 16.80 2.09 -31.25
N GLN A 11 15.58 1.66 -30.93
CA GLN A 11 14.86 2.11 -29.75
C GLN A 11 15.49 1.45 -28.52
N THR A 12 16.32 2.21 -27.80
CA THR A 12 16.80 1.84 -26.47
C THR A 12 15.63 1.91 -25.50
N ALA A 13 15.02 0.74 -25.23
CA ALA A 13 14.00 0.59 -24.21
C ALA A 13 14.57 1.01 -22.84
N MET A 14 14.06 2.13 -22.29
CA MET A 14 14.38 2.53 -20.93
C MET A 14 13.88 1.44 -19.98
N LYS A 15 14.83 0.78 -19.31
CA LYS A 15 14.56 -0.26 -18.30
C LYS A 15 13.89 0.42 -17.11
N ALA A 16 12.57 0.31 -17.00
CA ALA A 16 11.81 0.82 -15.88
C ALA A 16 12.42 0.30 -14.57
N LYS A 17 12.69 1.21 -13.63
CA LYS A 17 13.25 0.89 -12.31
C LYS A 17 12.20 0.07 -11.57
N SER A 18 12.51 -1.18 -11.24
CA SER A 18 11.60 -2.07 -10.54
C SER A 18 11.14 -1.42 -9.21
N PRO A 19 9.86 -1.55 -8.84
CA PRO A 19 9.33 -0.93 -7.64
C PRO A 19 10.12 -1.39 -6.42
N THR A 20 10.78 -0.44 -5.75
CA THR A 20 11.72 -0.65 -4.62
C THR A 20 11.03 -0.97 -3.29
N GLY A 21 9.76 -1.39 -3.33
CA GLY A 21 8.98 -1.73 -2.13
C GLY A 21 9.18 -3.19 -1.72
N PRO A 22 9.02 -3.52 -0.43
CA PRO A 22 8.96 -4.92 -0.01
C PRO A 22 7.77 -5.61 -0.68
N VAL A 23 8.01 -6.78 -1.29
CA VAL A 23 6.96 -7.68 -1.78
C VAL A 23 6.79 -8.84 -0.82
N TYR A 24 5.57 -9.38 -0.74
CA TYR A 24 5.15 -10.36 0.26
C TYR A 24 4.66 -11.67 -0.37
N PHE A 25 5.08 -11.99 -1.60
CA PHE A 25 4.66 -13.22 -2.30
C PHE A 25 4.96 -14.48 -1.49
N LYS A 26 6.13 -14.56 -0.85
CA LYS A 26 6.52 -15.74 -0.06
C LYS A 26 5.59 -15.92 1.15
N GLU A 27 5.32 -14.84 1.85
CA GLU A 27 4.49 -14.79 3.05
C GLU A 27 3.06 -15.19 2.71
N TRP A 28 2.49 -14.64 1.64
CA TRP A 28 1.15 -15.00 1.17
C TRP A 28 1.05 -16.46 0.73
N ARG A 29 2.07 -17.01 0.07
CA ARG A 29 2.11 -18.43 -0.30
C ARG A 29 2.11 -19.33 0.94
N ILE A 30 2.98 -19.01 1.92
CA ILE A 30 3.09 -19.79 3.17
C ILE A 30 1.77 -19.70 3.95
N HIS A 31 1.17 -18.52 4.03
CA HIS A 31 -0.13 -18.31 4.68
C HIS A 31 -1.24 -19.14 4.03
N ALA A 32 -1.22 -19.30 2.70
CA ALA A 32 -2.15 -20.16 1.98
C ALA A 32 -1.83 -21.66 2.09
N GLY A 33 -0.72 -22.03 2.74
CA GLY A 33 -0.35 -23.42 2.97
C GLY A 33 0.30 -24.13 1.77
N TYR A 34 0.83 -23.39 0.79
CA TYR A 34 1.43 -23.98 -0.40
C TYR A 34 2.97 -24.00 -0.36
N SER A 35 3.57 -25.08 -0.87
CA SER A 35 4.95 -25.12 -1.33
C SER A 35 5.14 -24.34 -2.64
N GLN A 36 6.39 -24.08 -3.05
CA GLN A 36 6.67 -23.41 -4.32
C GLN A 36 6.22 -24.27 -5.52
N GLU A 37 6.37 -25.58 -5.40
CA GLU A 37 6.01 -26.58 -6.40
C GLU A 37 4.49 -26.65 -6.59
N GLU A 38 3.72 -26.73 -5.49
CA GLU A 38 2.25 -26.76 -5.54
C GLU A 38 1.71 -25.48 -6.15
N LEU A 39 2.21 -24.31 -5.72
CA LEU A 39 1.78 -23.05 -6.29
C LEU A 39 2.14 -22.95 -7.78
N ALA A 40 3.31 -23.45 -8.17
CA ALA A 40 3.74 -23.46 -9.57
C ALA A 40 2.81 -24.29 -10.44
N LEU A 41 2.33 -25.45 -9.96
CA LEU A 41 1.33 -26.27 -10.63
C LEU A 41 0.00 -25.51 -10.79
N ILE A 42 -0.49 -24.86 -9.73
CA ILE A 42 -1.73 -24.05 -9.77
C ILE A 42 -1.60 -22.88 -10.77
N LEU A 43 -0.43 -22.24 -10.78
CA LEU A 43 -0.13 -21.12 -11.66
C LEU A 43 0.37 -21.55 -13.04
N ASN A 44 0.41 -22.84 -13.37
CA ASN A 44 0.94 -23.36 -14.63
C ASN A 44 2.26 -22.69 -15.04
N VAL A 45 3.20 -22.61 -14.09
CA VAL A 45 4.57 -22.10 -14.29
C VAL A 45 5.57 -23.07 -13.67
N ASN A 46 6.87 -22.82 -13.86
CA ASN A 46 7.92 -23.59 -13.20
C ASN A 46 8.15 -23.07 -11.75
N ALA A 47 8.43 -23.95 -10.79
CA ALA A 47 8.81 -23.59 -9.41
C ALA A 47 9.97 -22.58 -9.35
N ALA A 48 10.93 -22.68 -10.28
CA ALA A 48 12.01 -21.70 -10.41
C ALA A 48 11.50 -20.29 -10.74
N THR A 49 10.36 -20.16 -11.44
CA THR A 49 9.73 -18.85 -11.70
C THR A 49 9.14 -18.29 -10.42
N VAL A 50 8.42 -19.09 -9.64
CA VAL A 50 7.88 -18.69 -8.33
C VAL A 50 9.02 -18.23 -7.41
N SER A 51 10.08 -19.03 -7.28
CA SER A 51 11.25 -18.70 -6.46
C SER A 51 11.94 -17.39 -6.89
N ARG A 52 12.11 -17.16 -8.20
CA ARG A 52 12.69 -15.91 -8.71
C ARG A 52 11.80 -14.69 -8.45
N ILE A 53 10.48 -14.84 -8.48
CA ILE A 53 9.56 -13.75 -8.15
C ILE A 53 9.59 -13.45 -6.65
N GLU A 54 9.53 -14.48 -5.80
CA GLU A 54 9.62 -14.32 -4.34
C GLU A 54 10.92 -13.67 -3.88
N THR A 55 12.01 -13.94 -4.58
CA THR A 55 13.33 -13.35 -4.30
C THR A 55 13.61 -12.06 -5.07
N GLN A 56 12.60 -11.52 -5.77
CA GLN A 56 12.70 -10.30 -6.60
C GLN A 56 13.79 -10.37 -7.68
N LYS A 57 14.23 -11.57 -8.07
CA LYS A 57 15.19 -11.82 -9.16
C LYS A 57 14.53 -11.78 -10.53
N ARG A 58 13.20 -11.75 -10.59
CA ARG A 58 12.40 -11.64 -11.82
C ARG A 58 11.19 -10.76 -11.55
N ASP A 59 10.94 -9.82 -12.46
CA ASP A 59 9.72 -9.02 -12.45
C ASP A 59 8.49 -9.88 -12.74
N PHE A 60 7.36 -9.46 -12.21
CA PHE A 60 6.05 -10.07 -12.49
C PHE A 60 5.21 -9.10 -13.33
N VAL A 61 4.36 -9.67 -14.16
CA VAL A 61 3.36 -8.92 -14.93
C VAL A 61 2.04 -8.89 -14.16
N GLY A 62 1.16 -7.93 -14.48
CA GLY A 62 -0.15 -7.81 -13.84
C GLY A 62 -0.95 -9.11 -13.86
N SER A 63 -0.91 -9.88 -14.95
CA SER A 63 -1.61 -11.17 -15.03
C SER A 63 -1.10 -12.21 -14.03
N TYR A 64 0.19 -12.21 -13.69
CA TYR A 64 0.73 -13.08 -12.65
C TYR A 64 0.17 -12.68 -11.29
N LEU A 65 0.12 -11.38 -10.99
CA LEU A 65 -0.38 -10.86 -9.73
C LEU A 65 -1.84 -11.28 -9.48
N PHE A 66 -2.71 -11.17 -10.48
CA PHE A 66 -4.11 -11.63 -10.38
C PHE A 66 -4.22 -13.13 -10.16
N ARG A 67 -3.45 -13.95 -10.89
CA ARG A 67 -3.48 -15.41 -10.76
C ARG A 67 -2.94 -15.86 -9.41
N PHE A 68 -1.87 -15.23 -8.94
CA PHE A 68 -1.28 -15.47 -7.63
C PHE A 68 -2.28 -15.12 -6.52
N ALA A 69 -2.89 -13.93 -6.58
CA ALA A 69 -3.86 -13.50 -5.59
C ALA A 69 -5.08 -14.43 -5.51
N LYS A 70 -5.55 -14.91 -6.66
CA LYS A 70 -6.62 -15.91 -6.72
C LYS A 70 -6.19 -17.26 -6.13
N ALA A 71 -4.99 -17.73 -6.45
CA ALA A 71 -4.47 -19.01 -5.96
C ALA A 71 -4.28 -19.00 -4.44
N CYS A 72 -3.70 -17.92 -3.89
CA CYS A 72 -3.40 -17.79 -2.47
C CYS A 72 -4.55 -17.19 -1.64
N ASN A 73 -5.73 -17.03 -2.24
CA ASN A 73 -6.92 -16.42 -1.61
C ASN A 73 -6.63 -15.05 -0.95
N CYS A 74 -5.86 -14.20 -1.63
CA CYS A 74 -5.57 -12.85 -1.16
C CYS A 74 -6.83 -11.97 -1.21
N PRO A 75 -7.09 -11.12 -0.20
CA PRO A 75 -8.24 -10.21 -0.18
C PRO A 75 -8.30 -9.24 -1.37
N SER A 76 -7.14 -8.76 -1.83
CA SER A 76 -7.01 -7.92 -3.01
C SER A 76 -5.80 -8.33 -3.86
N PRO A 77 -5.86 -8.17 -5.20
CA PRO A 77 -4.72 -8.44 -6.07
C PRO A 77 -3.48 -7.59 -5.74
N GLY A 78 -3.64 -6.43 -5.09
CA GLY A 78 -2.51 -5.59 -4.67
C GLY A 78 -1.75 -6.11 -3.43
N ASP A 79 -2.26 -7.13 -2.75
CA ASP A 79 -1.74 -7.51 -1.42
C ASP A 79 -0.34 -8.11 -1.47
N PRO A 80 -0.02 -8.99 -2.42
CA PRO A 80 1.33 -9.55 -2.54
C PRO A 80 2.42 -8.49 -2.76
N VAL A 81 2.06 -7.27 -3.15
CA VAL A 81 3.01 -6.18 -3.41
C VAL A 81 2.89 -5.01 -2.42
N GLY A 82 1.90 -5.04 -1.52
CA GLY A 82 1.59 -3.91 -0.64
C GLY A 82 1.61 -4.22 0.85
N ARG A 83 1.38 -5.49 1.25
CA ARG A 83 1.27 -5.85 2.68
C ARG A 83 1.53 -7.32 2.98
N PRO A 84 2.01 -7.65 4.21
CA PRO A 84 2.07 -9.02 4.67
C PRO A 84 0.66 -9.57 4.98
N PRO A 85 0.46 -10.90 4.99
CA PRO A 85 -0.82 -11.52 5.32
C PRO A 85 -1.24 -11.30 6.79
N SER A 86 -0.30 -10.98 7.68
CA SER A 86 -0.59 -10.62 9.08
C SER A 86 -1.28 -9.26 9.22
N GLN A 87 -1.25 -8.43 8.18
CA GLN A 87 -1.89 -7.12 8.18
C GLN A 87 -3.27 -7.22 7.54
N ILE A 88 -4.30 -7.09 8.38
CA ILE A 88 -5.69 -7.04 7.92
C ILE A 88 -5.88 -5.83 7.02
N SER A 89 -6.55 -6.06 5.89
CA SER A 89 -6.90 -4.98 5.00
C SER A 89 -8.23 -4.36 5.33
N ILE A 90 -8.34 -3.06 5.06
CA ILE A 90 -9.60 -2.33 5.13
C ILE A 90 -10.65 -3.03 4.25
N ASP A 91 -10.29 -3.41 3.01
CA ASP A 91 -11.19 -4.16 2.12
C ASP A 91 -11.65 -5.51 2.68
N ALA A 92 -10.78 -6.22 3.40
CA ALA A 92 -11.10 -7.49 4.03
C ALA A 92 -12.08 -7.30 5.20
N LEU A 93 -11.91 -6.24 5.98
CA LEU A 93 -12.84 -5.86 7.04
C LEU A 93 -14.26 -5.63 6.49
N PHE A 94 -14.38 -4.96 5.34
CA PHE A 94 -15.70 -4.68 4.72
C PHE A 94 -16.32 -5.89 4.01
N ARG A 95 -15.50 -6.82 3.50
CA ARG A 95 -15.94 -8.08 2.85
C ARG A 95 -16.25 -9.21 3.83
N GLY A 96 -15.90 -9.04 5.11
CA GLY A 96 -16.21 -9.99 6.18
C GLY A 96 -17.71 -10.14 6.48
N ASN A 97 -18.00 -10.82 7.58
CA ASN A 97 -19.38 -10.97 8.04
C ASN A 97 -19.96 -9.61 8.50
N ALA A 98 -21.27 -9.55 8.77
CA ALA A 98 -21.93 -8.31 9.16
C ALA A 98 -21.34 -7.69 10.45
N GLU A 99 -20.78 -8.52 11.33
CA GLU A 99 -20.17 -8.09 12.59
C GLU A 99 -18.79 -7.43 12.35
N ASP A 100 -17.96 -8.00 11.49
CA ASP A 100 -16.66 -7.44 11.10
C ASP A 100 -16.84 -6.07 10.44
N ARG A 101 -17.86 -5.95 9.58
CA ARG A 101 -18.22 -4.67 8.94
C ARG A 101 -18.63 -3.63 9.97
N ARG A 102 -19.49 -4.01 10.93
CA ARG A 102 -19.93 -3.10 11.99
C ARG A 102 -18.75 -2.61 12.85
N ARG A 103 -17.84 -3.52 13.23
CA ARG A 103 -16.62 -3.14 13.99
C ARG A 103 -15.75 -2.18 13.19
N ALA A 104 -15.59 -2.41 11.89
CA ALA A 104 -14.82 -1.54 11.02
C ALA A 104 -15.44 -0.13 10.94
N GLU A 105 -16.76 -0.03 10.83
CA GLU A 105 -17.51 1.23 10.82
C GLU A 105 -17.39 2.00 12.14
N GLU A 106 -17.48 1.31 13.28
CA GLU A 106 -17.33 1.90 14.62
C GLU A 106 -15.92 2.48 14.80
N ILE A 107 -14.87 1.75 14.40
CA ILE A 107 -13.48 2.22 14.46
C ILE A 107 -13.28 3.44 13.55
N LEU A 108 -13.79 3.40 12.31
CA LEU A 108 -13.65 4.50 11.37
C LEU A 108 -14.34 5.77 11.89
N THR A 109 -15.55 5.61 12.43
CA THR A 109 -16.33 6.71 13.00
C THR A 109 -15.63 7.31 14.22
N ALA A 110 -15.08 6.49 15.11
CA ALA A 110 -14.30 6.96 16.26
C ALA A 110 -13.04 7.71 15.83
N ALA A 111 -12.32 7.21 14.82
CA ALA A 111 -11.11 7.84 14.30
C ALA A 111 -11.41 9.21 13.66
N ILE A 112 -12.45 9.30 12.82
CA ILE A 112 -12.88 10.56 12.20
C ILE A 112 -13.32 11.57 13.27
N ARG A 113 -14.10 11.13 14.27
CA ARG A 113 -14.56 12.01 15.35
C ARG A 113 -13.40 12.57 16.17
N SER A 114 -12.41 11.74 16.49
CA SER A 114 -11.19 12.16 17.19
C SER A 114 -10.39 13.20 16.38
N SER A 115 -10.23 12.95 15.07
CA SER A 115 -9.54 13.86 14.15
C SER A 115 -10.22 15.23 14.05
N LEU A 116 -11.55 15.28 14.09
CA LEU A 116 -12.32 16.54 14.01
C LEU A 116 -12.20 17.35 15.30
N TRP A 117 -12.17 16.69 16.46
CA TRP A 117 -12.05 17.37 17.76
C TRP A 117 -10.68 18.03 17.96
N SER A 118 -9.62 17.47 17.36
CA SER A 118 -8.26 18.02 17.48
C SER A 118 -8.02 19.32 16.70
N SER A 119 -8.93 19.72 15.81
CA SER A 119 -8.78 20.94 14.99
C SER A 119 -9.36 22.21 15.62
N ASP A 120 -10.22 22.11 16.65
CA ASP A 120 -10.92 23.27 17.21
C ASP A 120 -10.17 23.94 18.39
N GLU A 121 -9.36 23.19 19.16
CA GLU A 121 -8.68 23.71 20.36
C GLU A 121 -7.42 24.56 20.09
N SER A 122 -6.90 24.62 18.85
CA SER A 122 -5.73 25.46 18.55
C SER A 122 -6.09 26.95 18.34
N SER A 123 -7.39 27.25 18.18
CA SER A 123 -7.91 28.61 17.97
C SER A 123 -8.20 29.37 19.27
N LEU A 124 -8.36 28.67 20.41
CA LEU A 124 -8.94 29.27 21.62
C LEU A 124 -7.92 29.91 22.58
N TRP A 125 -6.62 29.68 22.41
CA TRP A 125 -5.60 30.10 23.40
C TRP A 125 -4.67 31.24 22.91
N LYS A 126 -5.08 32.07 21.96
CA LYS A 126 -4.22 33.13 21.38
C LYS A 126 -4.61 34.57 21.69
N ASN A 127 -5.52 34.84 22.62
CA ASN A 127 -6.00 36.20 22.87
C ASN A 127 -6.10 36.59 24.35
N ASP A 128 -4.97 36.58 25.07
CA ASP A 128 -4.85 37.31 26.34
C ASP A 128 -3.49 38.02 26.38
N GLY A 129 -3.41 39.18 25.72
CA GLY A 129 -2.15 39.90 25.62
C GLY A 129 -2.29 41.30 25.04
N LYS A 130 -3.30 42.07 25.46
CA LYS A 130 -3.31 43.54 25.26
C LYS A 130 -4.35 44.23 26.16
N GLY A 131 -3.84 44.86 27.21
CA GLY A 131 -4.47 45.89 28.03
C GLY A 131 -3.44 46.21 29.12
N GLY A 132 -2.69 47.31 29.11
CA GLY A 132 -3.05 48.65 28.67
C GLY A 132 -3.25 49.52 29.91
N GLU A 133 -2.49 50.61 29.98
CA GLU A 133 -2.70 51.83 30.79
C GLU A 133 -2.11 51.90 32.21
N ASP A 134 -0.93 52.53 32.28
CA ASP A 134 -0.72 53.88 32.84
C ASP A 134 -1.33 54.21 34.21
N GLY A 135 -0.46 54.48 35.18
CA GLY A 135 -0.82 55.01 36.49
C GLY A 135 0.39 55.62 37.20
N ASN A 136 0.91 56.70 36.64
CA ASN A 136 1.82 57.64 37.28
C ASN A 136 1.08 58.37 38.41
N ASP A 137 1.57 58.29 39.67
CA ASP A 137 1.41 59.38 40.64
C ASP A 137 2.38 59.24 41.84
N LYS A 138 3.36 60.15 41.87
CA LYS A 138 4.04 60.65 43.09
C LYS A 138 3.14 61.72 43.70
N PRO A 139 3.01 61.82 45.04
CA PRO A 139 3.77 62.85 45.80
C PRO A 139 4.06 62.37 47.25
N SER A 140 4.84 63.00 48.13
CA SER A 140 5.76 64.15 48.17
C SER A 140 6.66 63.92 49.37
#